data_AF-A0A954WZ71-F1
#
_entry.id   AF-A0A954WZ71-F1
#
_cell.length_a   1.000
_cell.length_b   1.000
_cell.length_c   1.000
_cell.angle_alpha   90.00
_cell.angle_beta   90.00
_cell.angle_gamma   90.00
#
_symmetry.space_group_name_H-M   'P 1'
#
loop_
_entity.id
_entity.type
_entity.pdbx_description
1 polymer ?
#
loop_
_entity_poly.entity_id
_entity_poly.type
_entity_poly.pdbx_seq_one_letter_code
_entity_poly.pdbx_strand_id
1 'polypeptide(L)'
;MSRRTAIWLAVVAMTSSAAFALGRYVQHIKTGYHYKVIRQESYETSVGTIRCECVSESVGLPFLDPSTSKIVLEDDSGLELTLYKAQRVFQESYPYFEDIVVGDGEIEWDDGCFAYTLELRPSKTGGNWAYPAGDSHDQDAGNPVVRPDDAEP
;
A
#
# COMPACT_ATOMS: atom_id res chain seq x y z
N MET A 1 37.39 -40.65 13.20
CA MET A 1 36.07 -40.44 12.57
C MET A 1 35.98 -41.31 11.33
N SER A 2 34.94 -42.12 11.14
CA SER A 2 34.87 -43.03 9.97
C SER A 2 34.42 -42.26 8.72
N ARG A 3 34.89 -42.68 7.54
CA ARG A 3 34.46 -42.09 6.25
C ARG A 3 32.93 -42.11 6.09
N ARG A 4 32.25 -43.11 6.66
CA ARG A 4 30.79 -43.22 6.67
C ARG A 4 30.13 -42.14 7.53
N THR A 5 30.68 -41.83 8.70
CA THR A 5 30.12 -40.77 9.55
C THR A 5 30.34 -39.37 8.96
N ALA A 6 31.46 -39.14 8.26
CA ALA A 6 31.67 -37.88 7.54
C ALA A 6 30.67 -37.67 6.38
N ILE A 7 30.37 -38.74 5.62
CA ILE A 7 29.38 -38.68 4.54
C ILE A 7 27.98 -38.37 5.08
N TRP A 8 27.55 -39.04 6.16
CA TRP A 8 26.25 -38.78 6.75
C TRP A 8 26.09 -37.36 7.29
N LEU A 9 27.13 -36.80 7.91
CA LEU A 9 27.10 -35.41 8.37
C LEU A 9 26.99 -34.42 7.20
N ALA A 10 27.69 -34.67 6.09
CA ALA A 10 27.58 -33.83 4.90
C ALA A 10 26.17 -33.89 4.29
N VAL A 11 25.55 -35.08 4.24
CA VAL A 11 24.16 -35.23 3.75
C VAL A 11 23.20 -34.47 4.64
N VAL A 12 23.27 -34.65 5.96
CA VAL A 12 22.39 -33.95 6.92
C VAL A 12 22.56 -32.43 6.81
N ALA A 13 23.80 -31.95 6.70
CA ALA A 13 24.08 -30.52 6.53
C ALA A 13 23.46 -29.99 5.23
N MET A 14 23.67 -30.66 4.10
CA MET A 14 23.10 -30.26 2.80
C MET A 14 21.56 -30.26 2.83
N THR A 15 20.93 -31.30 3.37
CA THR A 15 19.46 -31.38 3.45
C THR A 15 18.89 -30.29 4.36
N SER A 16 19.58 -29.96 5.46
CA SER A 16 19.15 -28.91 6.38
C SER A 16 19.23 -27.53 5.73
N SER A 17 20.33 -27.24 5.02
CA SER A 17 20.48 -25.98 4.27
C SER A 17 19.43 -25.85 3.17
N ALA A 18 19.15 -26.93 2.43
CA ALA A 18 18.11 -26.94 1.40
C ALA A 18 16.71 -26.69 1.99
N ALA A 19 16.37 -27.35 3.11
CA ALA A 19 15.10 -27.16 3.79
C ALA A 19 14.93 -25.72 4.32
N PHE A 20 16.00 -25.13 4.86
CA PHE A 20 15.99 -23.74 5.33
C PHE A 20 15.76 -22.76 4.17
N ALA A 21 16.50 -22.91 3.07
CA ALA A 21 16.35 -22.07 1.88
C ALA A 21 14.93 -22.18 1.29
N LEU A 22 14.40 -23.41 1.18
CA LEU A 22 13.05 -23.65 0.71
C LEU A 22 12.00 -23.04 1.65
N GLY A 23 12.19 -23.14 2.96
CA GLY A 23 11.31 -22.52 3.96
C GLY A 23 11.27 -20.99 3.82
N ARG A 24 12.42 -20.34 3.63
CA ARG A 24 12.52 -18.89 3.41
C ARG A 24 11.87 -18.47 2.10
N TYR A 25 12.04 -19.25 1.03
CA TYR A 25 11.40 -19.00 -0.26
C TYR A 25 9.87 -19.11 -0.17
N VAL A 26 9.35 -20.16 0.48
CA VAL A 26 7.92 -20.35 0.73
C VAL A 26 7.37 -19.21 1.60
N GLN A 27 8.11 -18.78 2.62
CA GLN A 27 7.72 -17.65 3.44
C GLN A 27 7.64 -16.36 2.61
N HIS A 28 8.65 -16.07 1.78
CA HIS A 28 8.65 -14.90 0.91
C HIS A 28 7.49 -14.91 -0.08
N ILE A 29 7.14 -16.07 -0.64
CA ILE A 29 5.95 -16.17 -1.52
C ILE A 29 4.66 -15.97 -0.74
N LYS A 30 4.58 -16.40 0.52
CA LYS A 30 3.37 -16.27 1.34
C LYS A 30 3.17 -14.87 1.95
N THR A 31 4.25 -14.12 2.16
CA THR A 31 4.21 -12.82 2.84
C THR A 31 4.75 -11.68 1.99
N GLY A 32 5.18 -11.97 0.76
CA GLY A 32 5.72 -11.00 -0.16
C GLY A 32 4.64 -10.02 -0.61
N TYR A 33 4.99 -8.75 -0.65
CA TYR A 33 4.16 -7.74 -1.28
C TYR A 33 4.48 -7.72 -2.78
N HIS A 34 3.46 -7.92 -3.59
CA HIS A 34 3.56 -7.92 -5.04
C HIS A 34 2.84 -6.69 -5.56
N TYR A 35 3.59 -5.86 -6.30
CA TYR A 35 3.10 -4.63 -6.89
C TYR A 35 3.43 -4.60 -8.39
N LYS A 36 2.42 -4.30 -9.20
CA LYS A 36 2.61 -4.11 -10.63
C LYS A 36 1.71 -2.99 -11.13
N VAL A 37 2.30 -1.97 -11.75
CA VAL A 37 1.54 -0.93 -12.44
C VAL A 37 1.05 -1.46 -13.78
N ILE A 38 -0.26 -1.32 -14.05
CA ILE A 38 -0.92 -1.77 -15.27
C ILE A 38 -1.11 -0.57 -16.21
N ARG A 39 -1.61 0.55 -15.68
CA ARG A 39 -1.80 1.82 -16.38
C ARG A 39 -1.48 2.95 -15.42
N GLN A 40 -0.90 4.03 -15.93
CA GLN A 40 -0.62 5.23 -15.17
C GLN A 40 -0.79 6.45 -16.07
N GLU A 41 -1.46 7.47 -15.56
CA GLU A 41 -1.64 8.77 -16.19
C GLU A 41 -1.28 9.85 -15.18
N SER A 42 -0.59 10.89 -15.63
CA SER A 42 -0.12 11.97 -14.77
C SER A 42 -0.61 13.31 -15.30
N TYR A 43 -1.03 14.19 -14.38
CA TYR A 43 -1.59 15.49 -14.66
C TYR A 43 -0.92 16.54 -13.77
N GLU A 44 -0.33 17.55 -14.39
CA GLU A 44 0.26 18.66 -13.64
C GLU A 44 -0.84 19.62 -13.19
N THR A 45 -0.84 19.97 -11.91
CA THR A 45 -1.80 20.92 -11.31
C THR A 45 -1.05 21.94 -10.45
N SER A 46 -1.73 23.02 -10.07
CA SER A 46 -1.20 24.04 -9.16
C SER A 46 -0.85 23.54 -7.76
N VAL A 47 -1.32 22.35 -7.36
CA VAL A 47 -1.05 21.74 -6.04
C VAL A 47 -0.01 20.62 -6.09
N GLY A 48 0.49 20.29 -7.28
CA GLY A 48 1.42 19.18 -7.52
C GLY A 48 0.99 18.31 -8.69
N THR A 49 1.67 17.18 -8.87
CA THR A 49 1.38 16.22 -9.94
C THR A 49 0.37 15.18 -9.43
N ILE A 50 -0.77 15.08 -10.10
CA ILE A 50 -1.78 14.07 -9.81
C ILE A 50 -1.53 12.86 -10.69
N ARG A 51 -1.29 11.70 -10.08
CA ARG A 51 -1.07 10.42 -10.75
C ARG A 51 -2.26 9.50 -10.52
N CYS A 52 -2.83 9.04 -11.61
CA CYS A 52 -3.95 8.12 -11.63
C CYS A 52 -3.41 6.76 -12.08
N GLU A 53 -3.39 5.80 -11.16
CA GLU A 53 -2.74 4.51 -11.36
C GLU A 53 -3.76 3.38 -11.28
N CYS A 54 -3.69 2.44 -12.22
CA CYS A 54 -4.31 1.13 -12.08
C CYS A 54 -3.21 0.11 -11.84
N VAL A 55 -3.26 -0.59 -10.71
CA VAL A 55 -2.17 -1.42 -10.20
C VAL A 55 -2.69 -2.78 -9.74
N SER A 56 -1.91 -3.82 -9.89
CA SER A 56 -2.10 -5.08 -9.18
C SER A 56 -1.33 -4.99 -7.87
N GLU A 57 -2.03 -5.21 -6.76
CA GLU A 57 -1.49 -5.18 -5.41
C GLU A 57 -1.95 -6.42 -4.65
N SER A 58 -1.02 -7.29 -4.26
CA SER A 58 -1.32 -8.50 -3.49
C SER A 58 -0.27 -8.77 -2.42
N VAL A 59 -0.70 -9.40 -1.33
CA VAL A 59 0.17 -9.89 -0.26
C VAL A 59 0.11 -11.42 -0.28
N GLY A 60 1.25 -12.06 -0.47
CA GLY A 60 1.35 -13.50 -0.56
C GLY A 60 1.18 -14.05 -1.98
N LEU A 61 0.63 -15.25 -2.10
CA LEU A 61 0.49 -15.93 -3.40
C LEU A 61 -0.41 -15.09 -4.34
N PRO A 62 0.08 -14.66 -5.52
CA PRO A 62 -0.62 -13.75 -6.44
C PRO A 62 -1.71 -14.46 -7.26
N PHE A 63 -2.42 -15.42 -6.66
CA PHE A 63 -3.38 -16.28 -7.38
C PHE A 63 -4.64 -15.54 -7.80
N LEU A 64 -4.92 -14.41 -7.14
CA LEU A 64 -6.05 -13.54 -7.42
C LEU A 64 -5.49 -12.13 -7.25
N ASP A 65 -5.05 -11.52 -8.34
CA ASP A 65 -4.54 -10.16 -8.40
C ASP A 65 -5.72 -9.20 -8.63
N PRO A 66 -6.38 -8.68 -7.58
CA PRO A 66 -7.38 -7.65 -7.78
C PRO A 66 -6.67 -6.38 -8.27
N SER A 67 -7.08 -5.92 -9.45
CA SER A 67 -6.70 -4.58 -9.88
C SER A 67 -7.18 -3.57 -8.85
N THR A 68 -6.38 -2.55 -8.61
CA THR A 68 -6.60 -1.48 -7.62
C THR A 68 -6.44 -0.16 -8.36
N SER A 69 -7.42 0.71 -8.22
CA SER A 69 -7.41 2.04 -8.80
C SER A 69 -6.97 3.02 -7.71
N LYS A 70 -5.94 3.83 -7.99
CA LYS A 70 -5.36 4.81 -7.06
C LYS A 70 -5.29 6.19 -7.70
N ILE A 71 -5.60 7.21 -6.91
CA ILE A 71 -5.29 8.61 -7.23
C ILE A 71 -4.27 9.07 -6.18
N VAL A 72 -3.11 9.51 -6.64
CA VAL A 72 -1.98 9.91 -5.82
C VAL A 72 -1.64 11.35 -6.17
N LEU A 73 -1.44 12.19 -5.16
CA LEU A 73 -0.88 13.52 -5.30
C LEU A 73 0.60 13.46 -4.92
N GLU A 74 1.47 13.86 -5.84
CA GLU A 74 2.88 14.08 -5.59
C GLU A 74 3.10 15.59 -5.47
N ASP A 75 3.61 16.05 -4.33
CA ASP A 75 3.92 17.46 -4.14
C ASP A 75 5.32 17.82 -4.71
N ASP A 76 5.63 19.12 -4.74
CA ASP A 76 6.92 19.62 -5.24
C ASP A 76 8.14 19.11 -4.43
N SER A 77 7.93 18.56 -3.22
CA SER A 77 8.97 17.96 -2.41
C SER A 77 9.21 16.47 -2.72
N GLY A 78 8.40 15.89 -3.61
CA GLY A 78 8.41 14.46 -3.95
C GLY A 78 7.67 13.59 -2.92
N LEU A 79 6.86 14.19 -2.04
CA LEU A 79 6.03 13.45 -1.11
C LEU A 79 4.77 12.96 -1.83
N GLU A 80 4.51 11.66 -1.76
CA GLU A 80 3.33 11.04 -2.34
C GLU A 80 2.22 10.86 -1.30
N LEU A 81 1.04 11.40 -1.59
CA LEU A 81 -0.17 11.24 -0.81
C LEU A 81 -1.21 10.47 -1.62
N THR A 82 -1.66 9.31 -1.13
CA THR A 82 -2.80 8.61 -1.75
C THR A 82 -4.10 9.32 -1.37
N LEU A 83 -4.74 9.95 -2.35
CA LEU A 83 -6.03 10.64 -2.19
C LEU A 83 -7.20 9.66 -2.27
N TYR A 84 -7.09 8.66 -3.14
CA TYR A 84 -8.12 7.64 -3.34
C TYR A 84 -7.48 6.28 -3.60
N LYS A 85 -8.08 5.22 -3.03
CA LYS A 85 -7.71 3.83 -3.31
C LYS A 85 -8.96 2.97 -3.27
N ALA A 86 -9.25 2.31 -4.39
CA ALA A 86 -10.29 1.29 -4.47
C ALA A 86 -9.67 -0.04 -4.90
N GLN A 87 -9.67 -1.01 -3.99
CA GLN A 87 -9.20 -2.37 -4.25
C GLN A 87 -10.38 -3.26 -4.64
N ARG A 88 -10.24 -4.02 -5.74
CA ARG A 88 -11.27 -4.95 -6.18
C ARG A 88 -11.29 -6.21 -5.31
N VAL A 89 -12.45 -6.85 -5.21
CA VAL A 89 -12.59 -8.15 -4.52
C VAL A 89 -12.58 -9.31 -5.52
N PHE A 90 -12.91 -9.05 -6.79
CA PHE A 90 -12.95 -10.05 -7.87
C PHE A 90 -12.24 -9.55 -9.14
N GLN A 91 -11.76 -10.48 -9.98
CA GLN A 91 -11.04 -10.16 -11.22
C GLN A 91 -11.92 -9.52 -12.30
N GLU A 92 -13.23 -9.79 -12.27
CA GLU A 92 -14.19 -9.35 -13.29
C GLU A 92 -14.94 -8.05 -12.91
N SER A 93 -14.76 -7.54 -11.68
CA SER A 93 -15.43 -6.30 -11.27
C SER A 93 -14.72 -5.08 -11.88
N TYR A 94 -15.49 -4.24 -12.59
CA TYR A 94 -15.18 -2.81 -12.77
C TYR A 94 -15.07 -2.17 -11.37
N PRO A 95 -14.08 -1.29 -11.09
CA PRO A 95 -13.75 -0.13 -11.92
C PRO A 95 -12.32 -0.02 -12.42
N TYR A 96 -12.13 0.19 -13.71
CA TYR A 96 -11.06 1.08 -14.13
C TYR A 96 -11.58 2.51 -13.99
N PHE A 97 -10.71 3.48 -13.71
CA PHE A 97 -11.13 4.87 -13.87
C PHE A 97 -11.62 5.06 -15.30
N GLU A 98 -12.86 5.51 -15.44
CA GLU A 98 -13.43 5.95 -16.70
C GLU A 98 -13.62 7.46 -16.62
N ASP A 99 -13.44 8.12 -17.78
CA ASP A 99 -13.69 9.56 -17.96
C ASP A 99 -13.03 10.45 -16.90
N ILE A 100 -11.80 10.12 -16.49
CA ILE A 100 -11.08 10.92 -15.49
C ILE A 100 -10.78 12.31 -16.04
N VAL A 101 -11.23 13.33 -15.31
CA VAL A 101 -10.96 14.73 -15.58
C VAL A 101 -10.23 15.31 -14.39
N VAL A 102 -9.02 15.81 -14.64
CA VAL A 102 -8.22 16.49 -13.63
C VAL A 102 -8.17 17.97 -13.98
N GLY A 103 -8.74 18.79 -13.11
CA GLY A 103 -8.69 20.24 -13.14
C GLY A 103 -7.78 20.81 -12.04
N ASP A 104 -7.65 22.14 -12.03
CA ASP A 104 -6.93 22.84 -10.97
C ASP A 104 -7.72 22.80 -9.66
N GLY A 105 -7.41 21.83 -8.81
CA GLY A 105 -8.04 21.66 -7.49
C GLY A 105 -9.30 20.81 -7.49
N GLU A 106 -9.63 20.13 -8.59
CA GLU A 106 -10.78 19.23 -8.69
C GLU A 106 -10.44 18.00 -9.53
N ILE A 107 -10.87 16.83 -9.07
CA ILE A 107 -10.69 15.56 -9.77
C ILE A 107 -12.05 14.91 -9.86
N GLU A 108 -12.47 14.57 -11.08
CA GLU A 108 -13.70 13.84 -11.36
C GLU A 108 -13.37 12.51 -12.01
N TRP A 109 -14.04 11.44 -11.60
CA TRP A 109 -13.90 10.14 -12.25
C TRP A 109 -15.16 9.30 -12.08
N ASP A 110 -15.41 8.41 -13.03
CA ASP A 110 -16.41 7.34 -12.90
C ASP A 110 -15.69 6.02 -12.65
N ASP A 111 -16.33 5.16 -11.87
CA ASP A 111 -15.85 3.84 -11.53
C ASP A 111 -16.73 2.69 -12.12
N GLY A 112 -17.62 3.05 -13.05
CA GLY A 112 -18.63 2.18 -13.65
C GLY A 112 -19.82 1.89 -12.73
N CYS A 113 -19.73 2.19 -11.44
CA CYS A 113 -20.83 2.08 -10.47
C CYS A 113 -21.26 3.44 -9.95
N PHE A 114 -20.30 4.33 -9.69
CA PHE A 114 -20.52 5.67 -9.16
C PHE A 114 -19.59 6.69 -9.83
N ALA A 115 -20.10 7.90 -9.99
CA ALA A 115 -19.30 9.07 -10.30
C ALA A 115 -18.86 9.75 -9.01
N TYR A 116 -17.59 10.14 -8.97
CA TYR A 116 -16.95 10.78 -7.84
C TYR A 116 -16.37 12.12 -8.25
N THR A 117 -16.41 13.06 -7.31
CA THR A 117 -15.73 14.35 -7.41
C THR A 117 -14.93 14.55 -6.12
N LEU A 118 -13.66 14.90 -6.25
CA LEU A 118 -12.77 15.25 -5.16
C LEU A 118 -12.28 16.68 -5.36
N GLU A 119 -12.62 17.56 -4.42
CA GLU A 119 -12.15 18.94 -4.41
C GLU A 119 -10.96 19.08 -3.44
N LEU A 120 -9.83 19.57 -3.96
CA LEU A 120 -8.62 19.85 -3.21
C LEU A 120 -8.58 21.32 -2.85
N ARG A 121 -8.77 21.62 -1.56
CA ARG A 121 -8.65 22.98 -1.02
C ARG A 121 -7.45 23.10 -0.09
N PRO A 122 -6.61 24.13 -0.22
CA PRO A 122 -5.57 24.40 0.75
C PRO A 122 -6.23 24.72 2.11
N SER A 123 -5.98 23.87 3.11
CA SER A 123 -6.60 24.02 4.43
C SER A 123 -5.93 25.11 5.29
N LYS A 124 -4.70 25.53 4.95
CA LYS A 124 -3.99 26.64 5.59
C LYS A 124 -3.07 27.37 4.61
N THR A 125 -3.24 28.69 4.50
CA THR A 125 -2.33 29.58 3.79
C THR A 125 -1.00 29.66 4.57
N GLY A 126 0.07 29.08 4.03
CA GLY A 126 1.45 29.36 4.47
C GLY A 126 1.98 28.57 5.67
N GLY A 127 1.98 27.24 5.59
CA GLY A 127 2.68 26.39 6.57
C GLY A 127 3.60 25.40 5.87
N ASN A 128 4.91 25.55 6.07
CA ASN A 128 5.93 24.55 5.76
C ASN A 128 5.42 23.15 6.12
N TRP A 129 5.23 22.26 5.14
CA TRP A 129 4.93 20.83 5.37
C TRP A 129 6.17 20.08 5.85
N ALA A 130 6.94 20.68 6.76
CA ALA A 130 7.97 19.96 7.48
C ALA A 130 7.24 18.94 8.36
N TYR A 131 7.16 17.70 7.86
CA TYR A 131 7.00 16.53 8.73
C TYR A 131 7.96 16.73 9.90
N PRO A 132 7.50 16.74 11.16
CA PRO A 132 8.43 16.78 12.27
C PRO A 132 9.33 15.56 12.13
N ALA A 133 10.64 15.81 11.91
CA ALA A 133 11.66 14.78 11.96
C ALA A 133 11.46 14.03 13.28
N GLY A 134 11.29 12.71 13.19
CA GLY A 134 10.74 11.90 14.27
C GLY A 134 11.35 12.21 15.63
N ASP A 135 10.51 12.71 16.54
CA ASP A 135 10.77 12.55 17.96
C ASP A 135 10.43 11.10 18.31
N SER A 136 11.48 10.33 18.57
CA SER A 136 11.39 9.07 19.30
C SER A 136 10.75 9.36 20.67
N HIS A 137 9.45 9.18 20.78
CA HIS A 137 8.75 9.24 22.06
C HIS A 137 8.59 7.83 22.63
N ASP A 138 9.63 7.39 23.34
CA ASP A 138 9.46 6.59 24.54
C ASP A 138 8.59 7.40 25.51
N GLN A 139 7.27 7.15 25.55
CA GLN A 139 6.43 7.43 26.73
C GLN A 139 5.36 6.35 26.88
N ASP A 140 5.71 5.35 27.69
CA ASP A 140 4.77 4.59 28.50
C ASP A 140 4.19 5.53 29.58
N ALA A 141 2.90 5.88 29.47
CA ALA A 141 2.10 6.40 30.59
C ALA A 141 0.60 6.38 30.25
N GLY A 142 -0.06 5.28 30.61
CA GLY A 142 -1.43 5.26 31.17
C GLY A 142 -2.55 5.96 30.39
N ASN A 143 -3.21 5.24 29.48
CA ASN A 143 -4.53 5.61 28.99
C ASN A 143 -5.61 4.88 29.80
N PRO A 144 -6.48 5.55 30.58
CA PRO A 144 -7.62 4.89 31.19
C PRO A 144 -8.65 4.56 30.11
N VAL A 145 -8.93 3.26 29.94
CA VAL A 145 -10.02 2.75 29.12
C VAL A 145 -11.34 3.22 29.74
N VAL A 146 -11.96 4.25 29.17
CA VAL A 146 -13.34 4.64 29.50
C VAL A 146 -14.26 3.58 28.90
N ARG A 147 -14.92 2.80 29.76
CA ARG A 147 -15.93 1.82 29.36
C ARG A 147 -17.26 2.54 29.09
N PRO A 148 -18.03 2.11 28.07
CA PRO A 148 -19.26 2.78 27.66
C PRO A 148 -20.47 2.34 28.51
N ASP A 149 -20.38 2.43 29.84
CA ASP A 149 -21.51 2.10 30.75
C ASP A 149 -21.92 3.25 31.69
N ASP A 150 -21.31 4.44 31.59
CA ASP A 150 -21.66 5.59 32.46
C ASP A 150 -22.62 6.61 31.81
N ALA A 151 -23.42 6.18 30.83
CA ALA A 151 -24.58 6.96 30.39
C ALA A 151 -25.80 6.57 31.24
N GLU A 152 -25.95 7.17 32.41
CA GLU A 152 -27.23 7.17 33.12
C GLU A 152 -28.16 8.28 32.58
N PRO A 153 -29.49 8.05 32.64
CA PRO A 153 -30.51 8.67 31.78
C PRO A 153 -30.92 10.11 32.09
#